data_AF-A0A227P2X7-F1
#
_entry.id   AF-A0A227P2X7-F1
#
_cell.length_a   1.000
_cell.length_b   1.000
_cell.length_c   1.000
_cell.angle_alpha   90.00
_cell.angle_beta   90.00
_cell.angle_gamma   90.00
#
_symmetry.space_group_name_H-M   'P 1'
#
loop_
_entity.id
_entity.type
_entity.pdbx_description
1 polymer ?
#
loop_
_entity_poly.entity_id
_entity_poly.type
_entity_poly.pdbx_seq_one_letter_code
_entity_poly.pdbx_strand_id
1 'polypeptide(L)'
;MIRIATFEDNNLLPFKEINQKQYDRFQTDCTLVQTVYTQYVVFKYLQLNLKEYFDFIKRWEKVPANEMHFTLGTDIHFILHSNKLVLNVLIGFKFFLDNAEVYLKRKFGKNSYEVQSHIDLTRYCFDNSFAYRFLSKLRNYCAHLGFPLEVVNFDIEFKDENPEISEHSCKLILYTKMLKKERDLFGKIVMSDLEKIDNEIDLIPLIKELTNSINVIQKNIYLIQQAEIEEAIENIDFFVGTKKTATNEIKVYHNYSKIDNKISFEVFHVPMEIIEELNHYKEKSVSSVSH
;
A
#
# COMPACT_ATOMS: atom_id res chain seq x y z
N MET A 1 0.74 -4.17 40.88
CA MET A 1 2.13 -4.41 40.42
C MET A 1 2.09 -4.58 38.92
N ILE A 2 2.91 -3.83 38.18
CA ILE A 2 2.96 -3.83 36.71
C ILE A 2 4.36 -4.24 36.29
N ARG A 3 4.47 -5.25 35.43
CA ARG A 3 5.77 -5.81 35.03
C ARG A 3 5.83 -6.02 33.54
N ILE A 4 7.00 -5.74 32.97
CA ILE A 4 7.37 -6.09 31.60
C ILE A 4 8.13 -7.42 31.65
N ALA A 5 7.78 -8.32 30.74
CA ALA A 5 8.29 -9.68 30.67
C ALA A 5 8.58 -10.10 29.23
N THR A 6 9.53 -11.00 29.08
CA THR A 6 9.63 -11.80 27.86
C THR A 6 8.60 -12.93 27.93
N PHE A 7 8.07 -13.31 26.78
CA PHE A 7 7.19 -14.47 26.62
C PHE A 7 7.76 -15.40 25.56
N GLU A 8 8.11 -16.61 25.99
CA GLU A 8 8.71 -17.65 25.14
C GLU A 8 8.35 -19.02 25.73
N ASP A 9 8.00 -20.00 24.89
CA ASP A 9 7.59 -21.35 25.31
C ASP A 9 6.52 -21.37 26.41
N ASN A 10 5.51 -20.50 26.29
CA ASN A 10 4.43 -20.29 27.28
C ASN A 10 4.91 -19.82 28.67
N ASN A 11 6.14 -19.33 28.80
CA ASN A 11 6.68 -18.82 30.04
C ASN A 11 6.78 -17.29 30.02
N LEU A 12 6.30 -16.66 31.10
CA LEU A 12 6.49 -15.22 31.35
C LEU A 12 7.66 -15.01 32.30
N LEU A 13 8.72 -14.37 31.81
CA LEU A 13 9.89 -14.03 32.61
C LEU A 13 9.99 -12.51 32.78
N PRO A 14 9.57 -11.97 33.95
CA PRO A 14 9.63 -10.52 34.19
C PRO A 14 11.06 -10.04 34.28
N PHE A 15 11.34 -8.90 33.65
CA PHE A 15 12.67 -8.29 33.66
C PHE A 15 12.66 -6.81 34.09
N LYS A 16 11.48 -6.18 34.17
CA LYS A 16 11.35 -4.78 34.60
C LYS A 16 10.03 -4.56 35.34
N GLU A 17 10.08 -3.86 36.46
CA GLU A 17 8.91 -3.38 37.17
C GLU A 17 8.73 -1.89 36.88
N ILE A 18 7.49 -1.46 36.62
CA ILE A 18 7.17 -0.08 36.28
C ILE A 18 6.01 0.42 37.14
N ASN A 19 5.96 1.73 37.36
CA ASN A 19 4.84 2.37 38.06
C ASN A 19 3.67 2.69 37.10
N GLN A 20 2.52 3.10 37.65
CA GLN A 20 1.33 3.39 36.86
C GLN A 20 1.57 4.47 35.80
N LYS A 21 2.24 5.57 36.14
CA LYS A 21 2.53 6.66 35.19
C LYS A 21 3.41 6.19 34.03
N GLN A 22 4.39 5.33 34.30
CA GLN A 22 5.23 4.72 33.27
C GLN A 22 4.43 3.77 32.38
N TYR A 23 3.54 2.97 32.98
CA TYR A 23 2.64 2.07 32.25
C TYR A 23 1.71 2.84 31.33
N ASP A 24 1.05 3.90 31.81
CA ASP A 24 0.10 4.68 31.02
C ASP A 24 0.79 5.30 29.79
N ARG A 25 2.00 5.84 29.97
CA ARG A 25 2.82 6.37 28.86
C ARG A 25 3.19 5.25 27.88
N PHE A 26 3.73 4.14 28.38
CA PHE A 26 4.15 3.02 27.55
C PHE A 26 2.99 2.42 26.74
N GLN A 27 1.82 2.28 27.37
CA GLN A 27 0.60 1.81 26.71
C GLN A 27 0.12 2.81 25.64
N THR A 28 0.20 4.11 25.91
CA THR A 28 -0.12 5.16 24.93
C THR A 28 0.78 5.07 23.71
N ASP A 29 2.10 4.96 23.91
CA ASP A 29 3.08 4.84 22.82
C ASP A 29 2.85 3.57 21.98
N CYS A 30 2.61 2.42 22.64
CA CYS A 30 2.31 1.18 21.93
C CYS A 30 0.99 1.27 21.13
N THR A 31 -0.03 1.91 21.70
CA THR A 31 -1.33 2.12 21.03
C THR A 31 -1.20 3.04 19.82
N LEU A 32 -0.39 4.10 19.93
CA LEU A 32 -0.07 5.01 18.84
C LEU A 32 0.57 4.26 17.67
N VAL A 33 1.61 3.46 17.95
CA VAL A 33 2.30 2.63 16.95
C VAL A 33 1.34 1.67 16.25
N GLN A 34 0.48 0.96 17.00
CA GLN A 34 -0.53 0.07 16.43
C GLN A 34 -1.56 0.81 15.55
N THR A 35 -1.98 2.00 15.98
CA THR A 35 -2.95 2.82 15.25
C THR A 35 -2.38 3.32 13.92
N VAL A 36 -1.14 3.81 13.93
CA VAL A 36 -0.40 4.19 12.71
C VAL A 36 -0.22 2.99 11.79
N TYR A 37 0.17 1.84 12.35
CA TYR A 37 0.36 0.63 11.56
C TYR A 37 -0.91 0.14 10.86
N THR A 38 -2.06 0.28 11.51
CA THR A 38 -3.35 -0.07 10.90
C THR A 38 -3.62 0.73 9.61
N GLN A 39 -3.22 2.00 9.57
CA GLN A 39 -3.26 2.81 8.35
C GLN A 39 -2.23 2.32 7.33
N TYR A 40 -1.01 2.03 7.77
CA TYR A 40 0.06 1.51 6.91
C TYR A 40 -0.29 0.16 6.25
N VAL A 41 -1.07 -0.70 6.91
CA VAL A 41 -1.55 -1.97 6.35
C VAL A 41 -2.38 -1.76 5.09
N VAL A 42 -3.16 -0.67 5.00
CA VAL A 42 -3.92 -0.36 3.78
C VAL A 42 -2.98 -0.03 2.61
N PHE A 43 -1.90 0.70 2.88
CA PHE A 43 -0.85 0.92 1.88
C PHE A 43 -0.17 -0.39 1.48
N LYS A 44 0.16 -1.27 2.42
CA LYS A 44 0.71 -2.60 2.12
C LYS A 44 -0.22 -3.44 1.24
N TYR A 45 -1.52 -3.41 1.49
CA TYR A 45 -2.50 -4.08 0.65
C TYR A 45 -2.41 -3.62 -0.81
N LEU A 46 -2.31 -2.31 -1.04
CA LEU A 46 -2.09 -1.76 -2.38
C LEU A 46 -0.72 -2.17 -2.96
N GLN A 47 0.34 -2.17 -2.16
CA GLN A 47 1.66 -2.64 -2.60
C GLN A 47 1.64 -4.12 -3.03
N LEU A 48 0.90 -4.98 -2.33
CA LEU A 48 0.75 -6.38 -2.71
C LEU A 48 0.02 -6.52 -4.05
N ASN A 49 -1.05 -5.75 -4.28
CA ASN A 49 -1.76 -5.76 -5.56
C ASN A 49 -0.88 -5.24 -6.71
N LEU A 50 -0.11 -4.17 -6.47
CA LEU A 50 0.85 -3.65 -7.45
C LEU A 50 1.96 -4.66 -7.73
N LYS A 51 2.46 -5.35 -6.70
CA LYS A 51 3.46 -6.41 -6.86
C LYS A 51 2.90 -7.56 -7.70
N GLU A 52 1.72 -8.06 -7.38
CA GLU A 52 1.07 -9.14 -8.16
C GLU A 52 0.88 -8.72 -9.62
N TYR A 53 0.44 -7.47 -9.86
CA TYR A 53 0.32 -6.90 -11.19
C TYR A 53 1.67 -6.84 -11.94
N PHE A 54 2.72 -6.26 -11.33
CA PHE A 54 4.02 -6.14 -12.00
C PHE A 54 4.75 -7.47 -12.16
N ASP A 55 4.60 -8.39 -11.21
CA ASP A 55 5.12 -9.77 -11.33
C ASP A 55 4.42 -10.51 -12.46
N PHE A 56 3.15 -10.22 -12.75
CA PHE A 56 2.46 -10.72 -13.93
C PHE A 56 3.00 -10.08 -15.21
N ILE A 57 3.08 -8.74 -15.30
CA ILE A 57 3.60 -8.05 -16.49
C ILE A 57 5.02 -8.47 -16.83
N LYS A 58 5.89 -8.62 -15.82
CA LYS A 58 7.30 -9.01 -15.99
C LYS A 58 7.47 -10.38 -16.65
N ARG A 59 6.51 -11.31 -16.49
CA ARG A 59 6.55 -12.61 -17.19
C ARG A 59 6.33 -12.48 -18.70
N TRP A 60 5.76 -11.35 -19.12
CA TRP A 60 5.42 -11.05 -20.49
C TRP A 60 6.18 -9.83 -21.02
N GLU A 61 7.27 -9.48 -20.36
CA GLU A 61 8.21 -8.45 -20.79
C GLU A 61 9.40 -9.15 -21.46
N LYS A 62 9.67 -8.82 -22.72
CA LYS A 62 10.79 -9.36 -23.50
C LYS A 62 10.78 -10.89 -23.65
N VAL A 63 9.62 -11.46 -23.95
CA VAL A 63 9.46 -12.89 -24.23
C VAL A 63 10.05 -13.21 -25.61
N PRO A 64 10.96 -14.19 -25.75
CA PRO A 64 11.47 -14.61 -27.05
C PRO A 64 10.35 -15.04 -28.01
N ALA A 65 10.49 -14.70 -29.30
CA ALA A 65 9.47 -14.99 -30.32
C ALA A 65 9.07 -16.46 -30.43
N ASN A 66 10.04 -17.36 -30.26
CA ASN A 66 9.83 -18.81 -30.28
C ASN A 66 9.11 -19.35 -29.03
N GLU A 67 9.08 -18.59 -27.93
CA GLU A 67 8.35 -18.93 -26.69
C GLU A 67 6.97 -18.25 -26.63
N MET A 68 6.66 -17.40 -27.62
CA MET A 68 5.48 -16.56 -27.61
C MET A 68 4.22 -17.29 -28.08
N HIS A 69 3.22 -17.38 -27.20
CA HIS A 69 1.91 -17.92 -27.55
C HIS A 69 0.94 -16.79 -27.94
N PHE A 70 0.91 -16.41 -29.23
CA PHE A 70 0.09 -15.30 -29.72
C PHE A 70 -1.42 -15.44 -29.45
N THR A 71 -1.92 -16.67 -29.27
CA THR A 71 -3.34 -16.92 -28.92
C THR A 71 -3.72 -16.43 -27.53
N LEU A 72 -2.75 -16.20 -26.64
CA LEU A 72 -2.99 -15.70 -25.27
C LEU A 72 -3.68 -14.33 -25.27
N GLY A 73 -3.45 -13.50 -26.29
CA GLY A 73 -4.02 -12.16 -26.37
C GLY A 73 -5.54 -12.15 -26.48
N THR A 74 -6.11 -13.25 -26.98
CA THR A 74 -7.55 -13.49 -27.11
C THR A 74 -8.06 -14.58 -26.17
N ASP A 75 -7.19 -15.16 -25.34
CA ASP A 75 -7.60 -16.19 -24.38
C ASP A 75 -8.43 -15.57 -23.26
N ILE A 76 -9.64 -16.09 -23.06
CA ILE A 76 -10.59 -15.54 -22.11
C ILE A 76 -10.10 -15.58 -20.67
N HIS A 77 -9.36 -16.63 -20.28
CA HIS A 77 -8.84 -16.76 -18.92
C HIS A 77 -7.68 -15.80 -18.68
N PHE A 78 -6.83 -15.59 -19.69
CA PHE A 78 -5.74 -14.62 -19.66
C PHE A 78 -6.25 -13.19 -19.56
N ILE A 79 -7.24 -12.82 -20.38
CA ILE A 79 -7.88 -11.52 -20.35
C ILE A 79 -8.58 -11.29 -19.01
N LEU A 80 -9.32 -12.28 -18.50
CA LEU A 80 -9.99 -12.19 -17.20
C LEU A 80 -8.98 -12.01 -16.06
N HIS A 81 -7.87 -12.74 -16.09
CA HIS A 81 -6.82 -12.60 -15.08
C HIS A 81 -6.17 -11.21 -15.12
N SER A 82 -5.84 -10.72 -16.32
CA SER A 82 -5.29 -9.37 -16.53
C SER A 82 -6.24 -8.29 -15.98
N ASN A 83 -7.52 -8.41 -16.29
CA ASN A 83 -8.58 -7.53 -15.79
C ASN A 83 -8.72 -7.56 -14.26
N LYS A 84 -8.66 -8.76 -13.65
CA LYS A 84 -8.69 -8.92 -12.19
C LYS A 84 -7.53 -8.16 -11.53
N LEU A 85 -6.31 -8.29 -12.07
CA LEU A 85 -5.13 -7.62 -11.53
C LEU A 85 -5.24 -6.10 -11.62
N VAL A 86 -5.66 -5.57 -12.78
CA VAL A 86 -5.94 -4.14 -12.96
C VAL A 86 -7.00 -3.67 -11.96
N LEU A 87 -8.12 -4.39 -11.84
CA LEU A 87 -9.20 -4.03 -10.93
C LEU A 87 -8.73 -3.98 -9.47
N ASN A 88 -7.92 -4.95 -9.03
CA ASN A 88 -7.36 -4.99 -7.68
C ASN A 88 -6.49 -3.76 -7.39
N VAL A 89 -5.66 -3.32 -8.36
CA VAL A 89 -4.89 -2.09 -8.25
C VAL A 89 -5.80 -0.86 -8.13
N LEU A 90 -6.81 -0.75 -9.00
CA LEU A 90 -7.74 0.38 -9.02
C LEU A 90 -8.57 0.50 -7.72
N ILE A 91 -9.07 -0.63 -7.21
CA ILE A 91 -9.80 -0.67 -5.95
C ILE A 91 -8.87 -0.36 -4.78
N GLY A 92 -7.69 -0.98 -4.73
CA GLY A 92 -6.69 -0.74 -3.70
C GLY A 92 -6.25 0.73 -3.65
N PHE A 93 -6.06 1.35 -4.81
CA PHE A 93 -5.72 2.77 -4.91
C PHE A 93 -6.80 3.67 -4.32
N LYS A 94 -8.07 3.43 -4.67
CA LYS A 94 -9.19 4.19 -4.10
C LYS A 94 -9.31 3.98 -2.58
N PHE A 95 -9.21 2.72 -2.14
CA PHE A 95 -9.27 2.37 -0.72
C PHE A 95 -8.15 3.04 0.08
N PHE A 96 -6.94 3.08 -0.47
CA PHE A 96 -5.79 3.78 0.12
C PHE A 96 -6.06 5.27 0.34
N LEU A 97 -6.55 5.99 -0.67
CA LEU A 97 -6.86 7.42 -0.56
C LEU A 97 -7.96 7.68 0.48
N ASP A 98 -9.05 6.92 0.42
CA ASP A 98 -10.19 7.10 1.33
C ASP A 98 -9.82 6.79 2.77
N ASN A 99 -9.05 5.72 2.98
CA ASN A 99 -8.58 5.35 4.30
C ASN A 99 -7.65 6.41 4.89
N ALA A 100 -6.69 6.92 4.11
CA ALA A 100 -5.77 7.97 4.54
C ALA A 100 -6.52 9.24 4.97
N GLU A 101 -7.46 9.71 4.15
CA GLU A 101 -8.23 10.92 4.46
C GLU A 101 -9.08 10.74 5.73
N VAL A 102 -9.78 9.59 5.88
CA VAL A 102 -10.57 9.30 7.08
C VAL A 102 -9.68 9.20 8.32
N TYR A 103 -8.53 8.54 8.20
CA TYR A 103 -7.56 8.39 9.27
C TYR A 103 -7.05 9.75 9.76
N LEU A 104 -6.54 10.60 8.86
CA LEU A 104 -6.01 11.91 9.19
C LEU A 104 -7.08 12.82 9.81
N LYS A 105 -8.31 12.80 9.28
CA LYS A 105 -9.44 13.56 9.85
C LYS A 105 -9.80 13.13 11.27
N ARG A 106 -9.74 11.84 11.56
CA ARG A 106 -10.02 11.32 12.91
C ARG A 106 -8.92 11.69 13.89
N LYS A 107 -7.65 11.68 13.45
CA LYS A 107 -6.49 11.93 14.30
C LYS A 107 -6.29 13.43 14.59
N PHE A 108 -6.27 14.26 13.56
CA PHE A 108 -5.91 15.68 13.67
C PHE A 108 -7.13 16.62 13.65
N GLY A 109 -8.29 16.12 13.23
CA GLY A 109 -9.50 16.91 13.05
C GLY A 109 -9.66 17.41 11.61
N LYS A 110 -10.91 17.55 11.16
CA LYS A 110 -11.24 17.81 9.75
C LYS A 110 -10.62 19.09 9.17
N ASN A 111 -10.40 20.10 10.00
CA ASN A 111 -9.90 21.42 9.57
C ASN A 111 -8.43 21.64 9.97
N SER A 112 -7.69 20.57 10.28
CA SER A 112 -6.29 20.67 10.67
C SER A 112 -5.40 20.98 9.47
N TYR A 113 -4.21 21.53 9.75
CA TYR A 113 -3.22 21.82 8.72
C TYR A 113 -2.76 20.53 8.01
N GLU A 114 -2.61 19.44 8.76
CA GLU A 114 -2.21 18.12 8.28
C GLU A 114 -3.20 17.57 7.25
N VAL A 115 -4.50 17.64 7.56
CA VAL A 115 -5.56 17.20 6.65
C VAL A 115 -5.59 18.06 5.39
N GLN A 116 -5.45 19.39 5.53
CA GLN A 116 -5.44 20.29 4.39
C GLN A 116 -4.23 20.05 3.48
N SER A 117 -3.04 19.86 4.08
CA SER A 117 -1.81 19.52 3.36
C SER A 117 -1.95 18.23 2.54
N HIS A 118 -2.56 17.19 3.14
CA HIS A 118 -2.83 15.94 2.43
C HIS A 118 -3.82 16.12 1.27
N ILE A 119 -4.92 16.83 1.49
CA ILE A 119 -5.93 17.12 0.46
C ILE A 119 -5.30 17.89 -0.70
N ASP A 120 -4.49 18.90 -0.42
CA ASP A 120 -3.84 19.71 -1.46
C ASP A 120 -2.82 18.89 -2.25
N LEU A 121 -2.10 17.97 -1.60
CA LEU A 121 -1.22 17.04 -2.30
C LEU A 121 -1.97 16.09 -3.23
N THR A 122 -3.08 15.49 -2.77
CA THR A 122 -3.88 14.59 -3.61
C THR A 122 -4.50 15.31 -4.81
N ARG A 123 -4.96 16.56 -4.61
CA ARG A 123 -5.41 17.45 -5.70
C ARG A 123 -4.28 17.75 -6.67
N TYR A 124 -3.10 18.12 -6.16
CA TYR A 124 -1.93 18.36 -7.00
C TYR A 124 -1.58 17.14 -7.85
N CYS A 125 -1.55 15.93 -7.27
CA CYS A 125 -1.32 14.69 -8.03
C CYS A 125 -2.39 14.48 -9.11
N PHE A 126 -3.66 14.71 -8.80
CA PHE A 126 -4.75 14.59 -9.75
C PHE A 126 -4.61 15.56 -10.93
N ASP A 127 -4.32 16.83 -10.65
CA ASP A 127 -4.23 17.87 -11.67
C ASP A 127 -2.99 17.69 -12.56
N ASN A 128 -1.89 17.19 -12.01
CA ASN A 128 -0.61 17.12 -12.71
C ASN A 128 -0.28 15.75 -13.32
N SER A 129 -0.97 14.66 -12.97
CA SER A 129 -0.73 13.32 -13.54
C SER A 129 -1.95 12.83 -14.31
N PHE A 130 -1.76 12.54 -15.61
CA PHE A 130 -2.80 11.93 -16.43
C PHE A 130 -3.15 10.54 -15.93
N ALA A 131 -2.13 9.73 -15.61
CA ALA A 131 -2.32 8.41 -15.05
C ALA A 131 -3.18 8.44 -13.79
N TYR A 132 -2.90 9.34 -12.85
CA TYR A 132 -3.66 9.47 -11.60
C TYR A 132 -5.14 9.74 -11.88
N ARG A 133 -5.45 10.81 -12.62
CA ARG A 133 -6.84 11.21 -12.86
C ARG A 133 -7.59 10.20 -13.72
N PHE A 134 -6.94 9.67 -14.74
CA PHE A 134 -7.53 8.66 -15.63
C PHE A 134 -7.84 7.38 -14.87
N LEU A 135 -6.88 6.80 -14.14
CA LEU A 135 -7.07 5.54 -13.41
C LEU A 135 -8.07 5.69 -12.25
N SER A 136 -8.10 6.86 -11.59
CA SER A 136 -9.14 7.18 -10.60
C SER A 136 -10.55 7.08 -11.19
N LYS A 137 -10.73 7.52 -12.45
CA LYS A 137 -12.02 7.44 -13.16
C LYS A 137 -12.26 6.09 -13.84
N LEU A 138 -11.22 5.42 -14.31
CA LEU A 138 -11.32 4.06 -14.85
C LEU A 138 -11.88 3.09 -13.82
N ARG A 139 -11.57 3.28 -12.52
CA ARG A 139 -12.21 2.54 -11.44
C ARG A 139 -13.74 2.66 -11.46
N ASN A 140 -14.28 3.84 -11.75
CA ASN A 140 -15.73 4.04 -11.83
C ASN A 140 -16.31 3.28 -13.01
N TYR A 141 -15.64 3.35 -14.17
CA TYR A 141 -15.98 2.51 -15.31
C TYR A 141 -16.05 1.03 -14.91
N CYS A 142 -14.99 0.51 -14.27
CA CYS A 142 -14.94 -0.89 -13.87
C CYS A 142 -16.05 -1.28 -12.90
N ALA A 143 -16.40 -0.40 -11.96
CA ALA A 143 -17.43 -0.65 -10.96
C ALA A 143 -18.85 -0.64 -11.53
N HIS A 144 -19.11 0.12 -12.61
CA HIS A 144 -20.44 0.30 -13.18
C HIS A 144 -20.69 -0.55 -14.43
N LEU A 145 -19.65 -0.79 -15.23
CA LEU A 145 -19.77 -1.41 -16.56
C LEU A 145 -18.97 -2.71 -16.69
N GLY A 146 -18.18 -3.08 -15.68
CA GLY A 146 -17.37 -4.29 -15.69
C GLY A 146 -15.99 -4.08 -16.33
N PHE A 147 -15.39 -5.15 -16.83
CA PHE A 147 -13.99 -5.17 -17.21
C PHE A 147 -13.70 -4.41 -18.52
N PRO A 148 -12.70 -3.51 -18.55
CA PRO A 148 -12.45 -2.67 -19.72
C PRO A 148 -11.48 -3.30 -20.74
N LEU A 149 -10.69 -4.32 -20.37
CA LEU A 149 -9.81 -5.00 -21.33
C LEU A 149 -10.61 -6.09 -22.07
N GLU A 150 -10.71 -5.97 -23.38
CA GLU A 150 -11.31 -6.97 -24.26
C GLU A 150 -10.26 -7.87 -24.93
N VAL A 151 -9.05 -7.35 -25.13
CA VAL A 151 -7.92 -8.03 -25.78
C VAL A 151 -6.63 -7.59 -25.08
N VAL A 152 -5.66 -8.51 -25.00
CA VAL A 152 -4.28 -8.18 -24.63
C VAL A 152 -3.41 -8.21 -25.88
N ASN A 153 -2.74 -7.10 -26.17
CA ASN A 153 -1.90 -6.98 -27.36
C ASN A 153 -0.45 -7.36 -27.02
N PHE A 154 0.30 -7.79 -28.03
CA PHE A 154 1.73 -8.04 -27.90
C PHE A 154 2.47 -7.28 -28.99
N ASP A 155 3.38 -6.41 -28.54
CA ASP A 155 4.34 -5.74 -29.42
C ASP A 155 5.51 -6.68 -29.76
N ILE A 156 6.17 -6.40 -30.88
CA ILE A 156 7.36 -7.13 -31.34
C ILE A 156 8.49 -6.12 -31.50
N GLU A 157 9.60 -6.34 -30.79
CA GLU A 157 10.88 -5.70 -31.05
C GLU A 157 11.69 -6.60 -31.98
N PHE A 158 11.66 -6.29 -33.28
CA PHE A 158 12.31 -7.07 -34.32
C PHE A 158 13.83 -6.96 -34.22
N LYS A 159 14.51 -8.13 -34.26
CA LYS A 159 15.95 -8.21 -34.48
C LYS A 159 16.21 -8.70 -35.90
N ASP A 160 16.55 -7.76 -36.80
CA ASP A 160 16.64 -7.96 -38.25
C ASP A 160 17.53 -9.14 -38.67
N GLU A 161 18.59 -9.44 -37.90
CA GLU A 161 19.54 -10.50 -38.24
C GLU A 161 19.09 -11.91 -37.81
N ASN A 162 18.12 -12.02 -36.90
CA ASN A 162 17.56 -13.30 -36.46
C ASN A 162 16.15 -13.10 -35.87
N PRO A 163 15.09 -13.22 -36.70
CA PRO A 163 13.72 -12.99 -36.27
C PRO A 163 13.27 -13.87 -35.09
N GLU A 164 13.87 -15.07 -34.93
CA GLU A 164 13.51 -16.02 -33.87
C GLU A 164 13.98 -15.60 -32.47
N ILE A 165 14.93 -14.66 -32.38
CA ILE A 165 15.35 -14.03 -31.11
C ILE A 165 14.74 -12.64 -30.90
N SER A 166 13.76 -12.25 -31.74
CA SER A 166 12.97 -11.04 -31.50
C SER A 166 12.24 -11.16 -30.17
N GLU A 167 12.04 -10.02 -29.50
CA GLU A 167 11.47 -9.96 -28.16
C GLU A 167 10.05 -9.39 -28.23
N HIS A 168 9.13 -10.02 -27.51
CA HIS A 168 7.73 -9.63 -27.44
C HIS A 168 7.40 -9.04 -26.08
N SER A 169 6.57 -8.00 -26.07
CA SER A 169 6.09 -7.39 -24.82
C SER A 169 4.58 -7.24 -24.82
N CYS A 170 3.97 -7.62 -23.70
CA CYS A 170 2.55 -7.44 -23.45
C CYS A 170 2.16 -5.95 -23.37
N LYS A 171 0.97 -5.64 -23.87
CA LYS A 171 0.29 -4.35 -23.73
C LYS A 171 -1.15 -4.56 -23.29
N LEU A 172 -1.56 -3.80 -22.27
CA LEU A 172 -2.93 -3.82 -21.78
C LEU A 172 -3.69 -2.63 -22.38
N ILE A 173 -4.27 -2.86 -23.56
CA ILE A 173 -4.86 -1.80 -24.39
C ILE A 173 -6.33 -1.56 -24.07
N LEU A 174 -6.67 -0.29 -23.88
CA LEU A 174 -8.03 0.21 -23.85
C LEU A 174 -8.33 1.06 -25.08
N TYR A 175 -9.45 0.79 -25.74
CA TYR A 175 -9.91 1.58 -26.89
C TYR A 175 -10.64 2.84 -26.43
N THR A 176 -10.11 4.02 -26.76
CA THR A 176 -10.70 5.31 -26.33
C THR A 176 -12.11 5.49 -26.87
N LYS A 177 -12.43 4.94 -28.04
CA LYS A 177 -13.78 4.95 -28.63
C LYS A 177 -14.83 4.36 -27.70
N MET A 178 -14.49 3.30 -26.97
CA MET A 178 -15.40 2.69 -26.00
C MET A 178 -15.55 3.60 -24.78
N LEU A 179 -14.44 4.07 -24.22
CA LEU A 179 -14.43 4.93 -23.04
C LEU A 179 -15.17 6.26 -23.27
N LYS A 180 -15.03 6.84 -24.46
CA LYS A 180 -15.67 8.11 -24.87
C LYS A 180 -17.21 8.03 -24.92
N LYS A 181 -17.80 6.83 -25.02
CA LYS A 181 -19.26 6.66 -24.93
C LYS A 181 -19.78 6.91 -23.52
N GLU A 182 -18.94 6.68 -22.52
CA GLU A 182 -19.32 6.67 -21.09
C GLU A 182 -18.90 7.97 -20.39
N ARG A 183 -19.20 9.12 -21.02
CA ARG A 183 -18.68 10.45 -20.63
C ARG A 183 -18.92 10.79 -19.17
N ASP A 184 -20.07 10.37 -18.63
CA ASP A 184 -20.49 10.68 -17.26
C ASP A 184 -19.59 10.01 -16.20
N LEU A 185 -18.97 8.87 -16.52
CA LEU A 185 -18.09 8.15 -15.60
C LEU A 185 -16.70 8.80 -15.48
N PHE A 186 -16.24 9.47 -16.54
CA PHE A 186 -14.93 10.11 -16.61
C PHE A 186 -14.95 11.59 -16.22
N GLY A 187 -16.07 12.29 -16.45
CA GLY A 187 -16.21 13.71 -16.14
C GLY A 187 -15.36 14.61 -17.06
N LYS A 188 -15.59 15.92 -16.97
CA LYS A 188 -15.10 16.90 -17.96
C LYS A 188 -13.59 16.91 -18.16
N ILE A 189 -12.81 16.83 -17.07
CA ILE A 189 -11.34 16.93 -17.13
C ILE A 189 -10.76 15.72 -17.88
N VAL A 190 -11.06 14.50 -17.44
CA VAL A 190 -10.53 13.29 -18.07
C VAL A 190 -11.08 13.11 -19.48
N MET A 191 -12.32 13.52 -19.74
CA MET A 191 -12.86 13.53 -21.10
C MET A 191 -12.07 14.45 -22.05
N SER A 192 -11.63 15.62 -21.57
CA SER A 192 -10.78 16.51 -22.38
C SER A 192 -9.42 15.90 -22.70
N ASP A 193 -8.87 15.06 -21.81
CA ASP A 193 -7.66 14.30 -22.09
C ASP A 193 -7.94 13.18 -23.12
N LEU A 194 -9.01 12.41 -22.91
CA LEU A 194 -9.40 11.32 -23.82
C LEU A 194 -9.65 11.81 -25.24
N GLU A 195 -10.21 13.00 -25.41
CA GLU A 195 -10.45 13.62 -26.72
C GLU A 195 -9.14 13.93 -27.48
N LYS A 196 -8.01 14.09 -26.78
CA LYS A 196 -6.67 14.30 -27.38
C LYS A 196 -5.94 12.99 -27.69
N ILE A 197 -6.46 11.86 -27.21
CA ILE A 197 -5.88 10.54 -27.45
C ILE A 197 -6.67 9.90 -28.58
N ASP A 198 -5.97 9.60 -29.69
CA ASP A 198 -6.61 9.16 -30.92
C ASP A 198 -7.36 7.83 -30.72
N ASN A 199 -6.63 6.74 -30.44
CA ASN A 199 -7.19 5.39 -30.54
C ASN A 199 -7.10 4.57 -29.26
N GLU A 200 -5.93 4.49 -28.65
CA GLU A 200 -5.63 3.46 -27.66
C GLU A 200 -4.88 4.04 -26.45
N ILE A 201 -5.09 3.42 -25.29
CA ILE A 201 -4.38 3.71 -24.05
C ILE A 201 -3.78 2.40 -23.54
N ASP A 202 -2.46 2.39 -23.33
CA ASP A 202 -1.79 1.30 -22.62
C ASP A 202 -1.80 1.55 -21.12
N LEU A 203 -2.34 0.60 -20.35
CA LEU A 203 -2.43 0.70 -18.90
C LEU A 203 -1.10 0.49 -18.18
N ILE A 204 -0.16 -0.25 -18.77
CA ILE A 204 1.13 -0.58 -18.12
C ILE A 204 1.90 0.68 -17.71
N PRO A 205 2.19 1.63 -18.62
CA PRO A 205 2.91 2.86 -18.25
C PRO A 205 2.10 3.73 -17.27
N LEU A 206 0.78 3.75 -17.36
CA LEU A 206 -0.06 4.54 -16.46
C LEU A 206 -0.05 3.97 -15.03
N ILE A 207 -0.12 2.65 -14.85
CA ILE A 207 -0.04 2.03 -13.52
C ILE A 207 1.35 2.23 -12.90
N LYS A 208 2.41 2.23 -13.73
CA LYS A 208 3.76 2.61 -13.29
C LYS A 208 3.83 4.07 -12.83
N GLU A 209 3.28 5.00 -13.59
CA GLU A 209 3.23 6.42 -13.20
C GLU A 209 2.38 6.64 -11.94
N LEU A 210 1.24 5.95 -11.82
CA LEU A 210 0.39 5.98 -10.64
C LEU A 210 1.15 5.57 -9.37
N THR A 211 2.04 4.59 -9.48
CA THR A 211 2.87 4.11 -8.36
C THR A 211 3.74 5.25 -7.79
N ASN A 212 4.23 6.16 -8.63
CA ASN A 212 4.97 7.33 -8.18
C ASN A 212 4.09 8.26 -7.32
N SER A 213 2.87 8.54 -7.79
CA SER A 213 1.92 9.37 -7.04
C SER A 213 1.53 8.74 -5.70
N ILE A 214 1.30 7.42 -5.69
CA ILE A 214 1.02 6.67 -4.46
C ILE A 214 2.18 6.81 -3.46
N ASN A 215 3.43 6.66 -3.91
CA ASN A 215 4.60 6.77 -3.05
C ASN A 215 4.76 8.19 -2.47
N VAL A 216 4.52 9.22 -3.28
CA VAL A 216 4.53 10.62 -2.82
C VAL A 216 3.48 10.85 -1.73
N ILE A 217 2.26 10.37 -1.95
CA ILE A 217 1.16 10.51 -0.97
C ILE A 217 1.47 9.74 0.31
N GLN A 218 1.94 8.50 0.23
CA GLN A 218 2.28 7.71 1.41
C GLN A 218 3.44 8.35 2.20
N LYS A 219 4.45 8.90 1.51
CA LYS A 219 5.54 9.63 2.17
C LYS A 219 5.01 10.84 2.94
N ASN A 220 4.07 11.59 2.36
CA ASN A 220 3.42 12.70 3.08
C ASN A 220 2.65 12.24 4.32
N ILE A 221 1.90 11.14 4.24
CA ILE A 221 1.18 10.57 5.40
C ILE A 221 2.14 10.20 6.53
N TYR A 222 3.30 9.63 6.19
CA TYR A 222 4.34 9.32 7.17
C TYR A 222 4.95 10.59 7.77
N LEU A 223 5.34 11.57 6.95
CA LEU A 223 5.96 12.82 7.39
C LEU A 223 5.08 13.63 8.35
N ILE A 224 3.76 13.64 8.12
CA ILE A 224 2.78 14.28 9.02
C ILE A 224 2.88 13.74 10.46
N GLN A 225 3.28 12.48 10.61
CA GLN A 225 3.23 11.73 11.87
C GLN A 225 4.62 11.31 12.35
N GLN A 226 5.68 11.73 11.65
CA GLN A 226 7.01 11.16 11.84
C GLN A 226 7.51 11.37 13.28
N ALA A 227 7.39 12.59 13.80
CA ALA A 227 7.92 12.94 15.12
C ALA A 227 7.27 12.11 16.24
N GLU A 228 5.95 11.96 16.23
CA GLU A 228 5.21 11.18 17.25
C GLU A 228 5.49 9.68 17.12
N ILE A 229 5.68 9.16 15.91
CA ILE A 229 6.04 7.75 15.69
C ILE A 229 7.44 7.47 16.23
N GLU A 230 8.40 8.34 15.90
CA GLU A 230 9.79 8.18 16.32
C GLU A 230 9.93 8.30 17.84
N GLU A 231 9.28 9.28 18.47
CA GLU A 231 9.27 9.42 19.92
C GLU A 231 8.65 8.20 20.61
N ALA A 232 7.55 7.66 20.07
CA ALA A 232 6.90 6.48 20.63
C ALA A 232 7.79 5.23 20.51
N ILE A 233 8.44 5.03 19.36
CA ILE A 233 9.38 3.91 19.16
C ILE A 233 10.56 4.03 20.12
N GLU A 234 11.18 5.21 20.23
CA GLU A 234 12.30 5.45 21.14
C GLU A 234 11.93 5.18 22.60
N ASN A 235 10.73 5.63 23.02
CA ASN A 235 10.22 5.34 24.35
C ASN A 235 10.03 3.84 24.57
N ILE A 236 9.45 3.14 23.59
CA ILE A 236 9.23 1.69 23.69
C ILE A 236 10.56 0.96 23.81
N ASP A 237 11.53 1.28 22.96
CA ASP A 237 12.87 0.70 22.99
C ASP A 237 13.58 0.98 24.32
N PHE A 238 13.41 2.17 24.90
CA PHE A 238 13.92 2.48 26.24
C PHE A 238 13.28 1.59 27.33
N PHE A 239 11.99 1.26 27.21
CA PHE A 239 11.33 0.38 28.16
C PHE A 239 11.78 -1.08 28.02
N VAL A 240 11.89 -1.57 26.78
CA VAL A 240 12.22 -2.96 26.44
C VAL A 240 13.73 -3.25 26.57
N GLY A 241 14.58 -2.32 26.13
CA GLY A 241 16.02 -2.49 26.04
C GLY A 241 16.41 -3.67 25.13
N THR A 242 17.45 -4.40 25.50
CA THR A 242 17.98 -5.55 24.72
C THR A 242 17.24 -6.87 24.96
N LYS A 243 16.00 -6.82 25.47
CA LYS A 243 15.27 -8.01 25.92
C LYS A 243 14.47 -8.71 24.84
N LYS A 244 14.16 -8.02 23.73
CA LYS A 244 13.57 -8.64 22.53
C LYS A 244 14.65 -9.45 21.80
N THR A 245 14.33 -10.70 21.48
CA THR A 245 15.11 -11.61 20.63
C THR A 245 14.30 -12.00 19.40
N ALA A 246 14.86 -12.79 18.48
CA ALA A 246 14.12 -13.30 17.32
C ALA A 246 12.99 -14.28 17.70
N THR A 247 13.05 -14.90 18.87
CA THR A 247 12.18 -16.02 19.27
C THR A 247 11.16 -15.66 20.35
N ASN A 248 11.37 -14.55 21.06
CA ASN A 248 10.49 -14.14 22.15
C ASN A 248 9.55 -12.98 21.75
N GLU A 249 8.46 -12.86 22.52
CA GLU A 249 7.60 -11.67 22.53
C GLU A 249 7.85 -10.84 23.79
N ILE A 250 7.44 -9.58 23.78
CA ILE A 250 7.44 -8.73 24.97
C ILE A 250 6.00 -8.47 25.40
N LYS A 251 5.73 -8.71 26.68
CA LYS A 251 4.41 -8.55 27.28
C LYS A 251 4.49 -7.69 28.52
N VAL A 252 3.44 -6.94 28.80
CA VAL A 252 3.22 -6.27 30.08
C VAL A 252 2.07 -6.94 30.78
N TYR A 253 2.21 -7.21 32.08
CA TYR A 253 1.10 -7.71 32.88
C TYR A 253 0.88 -6.88 34.14
N HIS A 254 -0.40 -6.73 34.50
CA HIS A 254 -0.87 -5.95 35.65
C HIS A 254 -2.17 -6.52 36.21
N ASN A 255 -2.77 -5.83 37.19
CA ASN A 255 -4.02 -6.25 37.85
C ASN A 255 -3.97 -7.68 38.42
N TYR A 256 -2.86 -7.98 39.09
CA TYR A 256 -2.66 -9.26 39.76
C TYR A 256 -3.70 -9.47 40.86
N SER A 257 -4.52 -10.50 40.73
CA SER A 257 -5.42 -10.98 41.78
C SER A 257 -5.24 -12.47 41.98
N LYS A 258 -5.24 -12.87 43.25
CA LYS A 258 -5.19 -14.27 43.68
C LYS A 258 -6.44 -14.56 44.49
N ILE A 259 -7.32 -15.40 43.93
CA ILE A 259 -8.52 -15.90 44.61
C ILE A 259 -8.39 -17.42 44.62
N ASP A 260 -8.33 -18.01 45.82
CA ASP A 260 -8.00 -19.41 46.05
C ASP A 260 -6.66 -19.83 45.39
N ASN A 261 -6.69 -20.90 44.57
CA ASN A 261 -5.58 -21.42 43.78
C ASN A 261 -5.53 -20.86 42.35
N LYS A 262 -6.34 -19.84 42.02
CA LYS A 262 -6.35 -19.20 40.71
C LYS A 262 -5.63 -17.85 40.76
N ILE A 263 -4.78 -17.63 39.77
CA ILE A 263 -4.11 -16.34 39.53
C ILE A 263 -4.71 -15.75 38.27
N SER A 264 -5.16 -14.50 38.36
CA SER A 264 -5.59 -13.70 37.20
C SER A 264 -4.77 -12.43 37.11
N PHE A 265 -4.48 -12.04 35.87
CA PHE A 265 -3.79 -10.81 35.51
C PHE A 265 -4.21 -10.42 34.09
N GLU A 266 -4.12 -9.13 33.80
CA GLU A 266 -4.30 -8.60 32.45
C GLU A 266 -2.96 -8.61 31.72
N VAL A 267 -2.98 -8.89 30.43
CA VAL A 267 -1.79 -8.96 29.57
C VAL A 267 -1.95 -8.03 28.39
N PHE A 268 -0.93 -7.21 28.18
CA PHE A 268 -0.78 -6.32 27.06
C PHE A 268 0.42 -6.76 26.22
N HIS A 269 0.24 -6.91 24.91
CA HIS A 269 1.31 -7.29 23.98
C HIS A 269 2.00 -6.04 23.44
N VAL A 270 3.33 -5.99 23.54
CA VAL A 270 4.13 -4.88 23.02
C VAL A 270 4.38 -5.10 21.53
N PRO A 271 4.06 -4.14 20.65
CA PRO A 271 4.00 -4.35 19.20
C PRO A 271 5.39 -4.33 18.53
N MET A 272 6.33 -5.17 18.98
CA MET A 272 7.72 -5.16 18.50
C MET A 272 7.83 -5.47 17.00
N GLU A 273 7.03 -6.40 16.49
CA GLU A 273 7.00 -6.74 15.05
C GLU A 273 6.57 -5.56 14.18
N ILE A 274 5.60 -4.77 14.67
CA ILE A 274 5.14 -3.55 13.99
C ILE A 274 6.27 -2.51 13.94
N ILE A 275 7.02 -2.36 15.04
CA ILE A 275 8.15 -1.42 15.12
C ILE A 275 9.24 -1.80 14.10
N GLU A 276 9.59 -3.09 14.01
CA GLU A 276 10.56 -3.58 13.03
C GLU A 276 10.15 -3.23 11.58
N GLU A 277 8.87 -3.40 11.25
CA GLU A 277 8.36 -3.08 9.92
C GLU A 277 8.29 -1.58 9.62
N LEU A 278 7.95 -0.74 10.61
CA LEU A 278 7.97 0.72 10.46
C LEU A 278 9.40 1.24 10.26
N ASN A 279 10.37 0.67 10.98
CA ASN A 279 11.79 1.00 10.80
C ASN A 279 12.29 0.63 9.39
N HIS A 280 11.94 -0.55 8.88
CA HIS A 280 12.28 -0.94 7.51
C HIS A 280 11.68 0.00 6.46
N TYR A 281 10.45 0.47 6.68
CA TYR A 281 9.82 1.47 5.82
C TYR A 281 10.58 2.81 5.84
N LYS A 282 10.95 3.28 7.04
CA LYS A 282 11.74 4.51 7.23
C LYS A 282 13.03 4.46 6.40
N GLU A 283 13.81 3.39 6.50
CA GLU A 283 15.08 3.24 5.76
C GLU A 283 14.90 3.33 4.22
N LYS A 284 13.83 2.72 3.69
CA LYS A 284 13.49 2.78 2.25
C LYS A 284 13.01 4.15 1.80
N SER A 285 12.28 4.85 2.67
CA SER A 285 11.75 6.19 2.36
C SER A 285 12.82 7.28 2.36
N VAL A 286 13.94 7.05 3.07
CA VAL A 286 15.11 7.94 3.12
C VAL A 286 16.10 7.66 1.97
N SER A 287 16.31 6.38 1.59
CA SER A 287 17.23 5.99 0.51
C SER A 287 16.73 6.30 -0.91
N SER A 288 15.45 6.61 -1.10
CA SER A 288 14.87 7.05 -2.38
C SER A 288 15.11 8.53 -2.72
N VAL A 289 15.96 9.22 -1.95
CA VAL A 289 16.39 10.62 -2.22
C VAL A 289 17.70 10.68 -3.02
N SER A 290 18.33 9.53 -3.30
CA SER A 290 19.69 9.49 -3.83
C SER A 290 19.87 8.80 -5.20
N HIS A 291 18.83 8.60 -6.02
CA HIS A 291 18.97 8.11 -7.42
C HIS A 291 18.05 8.87 -8.37
#